data_AF-A0A9W6YYZ7-F1
#
_entry.id   AF-A0A9W6YYZ7-F1
#
_cell.length_a   1.000
_cell.length_b   1.000
_cell.length_c   1.000
_cell.angle_alpha   90.00
_cell.angle_beta   90.00
_cell.angle_gamma   90.00
#
_symmetry.space_group_name_H-M   'P 1'
#
loop_
_entity.id
_entity.type
_entity.pdbx_description
1 polymer ?
#
loop_
_entity_poly.entity_id
_entity_poly.type
_entity_poly.pdbx_seq_one_letter_code
_entity_poly.pdbx_strand_id
1 'polypeptide(L)'
;MSSSKETNSTPVTQQQQQGTNVNTSRIHTSIPDTNAAIDRTIPVFPAAKSIDEDNYFRFHRPPPYLSQISSDVAEFINFHNLANRKIVLVTSGGTTVPLENNTVRFIDNFSAGTRGATSAEYFLENGYAVIFLHREFSLLPYSRHYSHTTNCFLDYMAESSDGSKVEVDKKFQSDMLQVLRKYKHAKDQNLFLLVPFTTVHQYLFTLKLIAQELSVIGPNAIFYLAAAVSDFFLPSSRIPEHKIQSREAGGKLVVDLEPVPKFLSRLVDSWAPVAMIVSFKLETDNSILIKKAQDALKRYNHQLVIVPYHS
;
A
#
# COMPACT_ATOMS: atom_id res chain seq x y z
N MET A 1 23.99 -17.70 57.42
CA MET A 1 25.21 -18.54 57.44
C MET A 1 24.83 -19.94 56.98
N SER A 2 25.55 -20.45 55.96
CA SER A 2 25.55 -21.82 55.42
C SER A 2 24.28 -22.32 54.68
N SER A 3 24.30 -23.03 53.55
CA SER A 3 25.24 -23.25 52.41
C SER A 3 24.55 -24.32 51.52
N SER A 4 24.53 -24.09 50.20
CA SER A 4 24.60 -25.07 49.09
C SER A 4 23.53 -26.18 48.92
N LYS A 5 22.92 -26.26 47.72
CA LYS A 5 23.39 -27.13 46.60
C LYS A 5 22.46 -27.06 45.39
N GLU A 6 23.06 -26.85 44.23
CA GLU A 6 22.51 -27.08 42.89
C GLU A 6 22.10 -28.55 42.68
N THR A 7 21.04 -28.79 41.90
CA THR A 7 20.90 -30.01 41.10
C THR A 7 20.36 -29.67 39.72
N ASN A 8 21.18 -29.97 38.72
CA ASN A 8 20.86 -30.00 37.29
C ASN A 8 19.86 -31.13 37.02
N SER A 9 18.83 -30.85 36.21
CA SER A 9 18.16 -31.89 35.42
C SER A 9 17.67 -31.31 34.10
N THR A 10 18.24 -31.80 33.00
CA THR A 10 17.74 -31.64 31.63
C THR A 10 16.75 -32.76 31.34
N PRO A 11 15.70 -32.52 30.54
CA PRO A 11 15.57 -33.35 29.35
C PRO A 11 15.16 -32.59 28.08
N VAL A 12 15.99 -32.81 27.06
CA VAL A 12 15.79 -33.00 25.61
C VAL A 12 14.34 -32.94 25.04
N THR A 13 14.15 -31.94 24.18
CA THR A 13 13.53 -31.93 22.83
C THR A 13 12.10 -32.45 22.59
N GLN A 14 11.21 -31.53 22.19
CA GLN A 14 10.38 -31.69 20.99
C GLN A 14 10.33 -30.36 20.22
N GLN A 15 10.98 -30.34 19.05
CA GLN A 15 10.85 -29.28 18.06
C GLN A 15 9.47 -29.41 17.39
N GLN A 16 8.61 -28.41 17.57
CA GLN A 16 7.53 -28.14 16.63
C GLN A 16 7.92 -26.90 15.82
N GLN A 17 8.28 -27.14 14.56
CA GLN A 17 8.43 -26.10 13.55
C GLN A 17 7.09 -25.40 13.37
N GLN A 18 6.97 -24.21 13.95
CA GLN A 18 5.88 -23.29 13.64
C GLN A 18 6.23 -22.59 12.34
N GLY A 19 5.51 -22.91 11.27
CA GLY A 19 5.54 -22.15 10.03
C GLY A 19 5.08 -20.73 10.30
N THR A 20 6.03 -19.80 10.33
CA THR A 20 5.80 -18.38 10.50
C THR A 20 5.23 -17.81 9.20
N ASN A 21 3.91 -17.62 9.16
CA ASN A 21 3.32 -16.69 8.21
C ASN A 21 3.84 -15.29 8.56
N VAL A 22 4.79 -14.77 7.76
CA VAL A 22 5.36 -13.43 7.90
C VAL A 22 4.29 -12.43 7.47
N ASN A 23 3.39 -12.12 8.39
CA ASN A 23 2.55 -10.95 8.31
C ASN A 23 3.41 -9.80 8.81
N THR A 24 3.71 -8.80 7.96
CA THR A 24 4.40 -7.56 8.34
C THR A 24 3.88 -7.15 9.73
N SER A 25 4.74 -7.08 10.75
CA SER A 25 4.33 -6.83 12.14
C SER A 25 3.35 -5.66 12.21
N ARG A 26 2.03 -5.89 12.42
CA ARG A 26 0.92 -4.93 12.22
C ARG A 26 1.36 -3.45 12.17
N ILE A 27 1.80 -3.00 11.00
CA ILE A 27 2.30 -1.64 10.80
C ILE A 27 1.08 -0.75 10.65
N HIS A 28 0.77 0.05 11.67
CA HIS A 28 -0.33 1.02 11.61
C HIS A 28 0.18 2.31 10.96
N THR A 29 -0.38 2.68 9.82
CA THR A 29 0.08 3.81 8.99
C THR A 29 -0.84 5.02 9.02
N SER A 30 -2.06 4.85 9.52
CA SER A 30 -3.14 5.84 9.52
C SER A 30 -3.00 6.90 10.59
N ILE A 31 -2.02 6.76 11.47
CA ILE A 31 -1.64 7.78 12.46
C ILE A 31 -0.17 8.15 12.18
N PRO A 32 0.12 9.34 11.60
CA PRO A 32 1.49 9.80 11.42
C PRO A 32 2.19 10.04 12.77
N ASP A 33 3.48 9.68 12.86
CA ASP A 33 4.31 9.94 14.05
C ASP A 33 4.58 11.45 14.19
N THR A 34 4.11 12.02 15.30
CA THR A 34 4.15 13.46 15.57
C THR A 34 5.55 13.97 15.89
N ASN A 35 6.47 13.11 16.33
CA ASN A 35 7.84 13.47 16.71
C ASN A 35 8.80 13.57 15.50
N ALA A 36 8.44 12.95 14.37
CA ALA A 36 9.27 12.93 13.16
C ALA A 36 9.07 14.17 12.26
N ALA A 37 8.02 14.96 12.53
CA ALA A 37 7.67 16.09 11.73
C ALA A 37 8.25 17.37 12.30
N ILE A 38 9.06 18.00 11.45
CA ILE A 38 9.57 19.38 11.45
C ILE A 38 11.09 19.38 11.43
N ASP A 39 11.63 19.63 10.24
CA ASP A 39 12.93 20.28 10.08
C ASP A 39 12.68 21.65 9.40
N ARG A 40 12.93 22.73 10.14
CA ARG A 40 12.69 24.12 9.68
C ARG A 40 13.83 24.67 8.82
N THR A 41 14.82 23.86 8.48
CA THR A 41 15.99 24.29 7.70
C THR A 41 15.84 24.13 6.18
N ILE A 42 14.72 23.56 5.72
CA ILE A 42 14.53 23.20 4.30
C ILE A 42 14.02 24.43 3.51
N PRO A 43 14.74 24.87 2.45
CA PRO A 43 14.31 25.98 1.61
C PRO A 43 13.11 25.58 0.73
N VAL A 44 12.27 26.58 0.38
CA VAL A 44 11.15 26.42 -0.55
C VAL A 44 11.68 26.29 -1.97
N PHE A 45 11.24 25.27 -2.72
CA PHE A 45 11.71 25.01 -4.08
C PHE A 45 10.75 25.56 -5.15
N PRO A 46 11.25 26.20 -6.22
CA PRO A 46 10.47 26.51 -7.42
C PRO A 46 10.25 25.26 -8.31
N ALA A 47 9.32 25.33 -9.26
CA ALA A 47 8.81 24.20 -10.05
C ALA A 47 9.86 23.24 -10.65
N ALA A 48 9.52 21.94 -10.58
CA ALA A 48 10.43 20.78 -10.59
C ALA A 48 11.24 20.50 -11.88
N LYS A 49 12.53 20.14 -11.68
CA LYS A 49 13.45 19.47 -12.63
C LYS A 49 13.83 18.08 -12.09
N SER A 50 14.55 17.24 -12.84
CA SER A 50 14.97 15.88 -12.42
C SER A 50 15.74 15.81 -11.08
N ILE A 51 16.42 16.90 -10.70
CA ILE A 51 17.08 17.08 -9.40
C ILE A 51 16.08 17.12 -8.23
N ASP A 52 14.85 17.55 -8.48
CA ASP A 52 13.82 17.81 -7.47
C ASP A 52 13.20 16.52 -6.91
N GLU A 53 13.20 15.44 -7.70
CA GLU A 53 12.68 14.13 -7.27
C GLU A 53 13.61 13.44 -6.27
N ASP A 54 14.92 13.52 -6.47
CA ASP A 54 15.90 13.06 -5.48
C ASP A 54 15.93 13.96 -4.25
N ASN A 55 15.72 15.27 -4.46
CA ASN A 55 15.59 16.23 -3.37
C ASN A 55 14.42 15.88 -2.44
N TYR A 56 13.28 15.45 -2.99
CA TYR A 56 12.14 15.03 -2.15
C TYR A 56 12.56 13.98 -1.11
N PHE A 57 13.22 12.90 -1.51
CA PHE A 57 13.66 11.84 -0.60
C PHE A 57 14.84 12.22 0.30
N ARG A 58 15.61 13.26 -0.08
CA ARG A 58 16.73 13.78 0.73
C ARG A 58 16.25 14.74 1.82
N PHE A 59 15.25 15.55 1.53
CA PHE A 59 14.73 16.58 2.43
C PHE A 59 13.58 16.09 3.30
N HIS A 60 12.98 14.95 3.01
CA HIS A 60 11.95 14.35 3.86
C HIS A 60 12.48 13.10 4.54
N ARG A 61 12.13 12.91 5.82
CA ARG A 61 12.54 11.73 6.59
C ARG A 61 11.72 10.52 6.13
N PRO A 62 12.33 9.33 5.97
CA PRO A 62 11.58 8.11 5.67
C PRO A 62 10.65 7.73 6.82
N PRO A 63 9.53 7.03 6.56
CA PRO A 63 8.71 6.43 7.61
C PRO A 63 9.52 5.48 8.50
N PRO A 64 9.30 5.46 9.83
CA PRO A 64 10.12 4.68 10.76
C PRO A 64 10.03 3.17 10.54
N TYR A 65 8.91 2.70 9.97
CA TYR A 65 8.67 1.28 9.67
C TYR A 65 9.25 0.83 8.33
N LEU A 66 9.89 1.72 7.57
CA LEU A 66 10.36 1.42 6.21
C LEU A 66 11.44 0.32 6.21
N SER A 67 12.28 0.24 7.25
CA SER A 67 13.28 -0.82 7.42
C SER A 67 12.66 -2.21 7.56
N GLN A 68 11.56 -2.32 8.32
CA GLN A 68 10.83 -3.57 8.46
C GLN A 68 10.22 -4.00 7.11
N ILE A 69 9.60 -3.05 6.40
CA ILE A 69 9.07 -3.32 5.05
C ILE A 69 10.19 -3.79 4.12
N SER A 70 11.39 -3.18 4.18
CA SER A 70 12.57 -3.64 3.41
C SER A 70 12.86 -5.11 3.64
N SER A 71 12.92 -5.53 4.90
CA SER A 71 13.20 -6.92 5.26
C SER A 71 12.13 -7.86 4.73
N ASP A 72 10.85 -7.54 4.97
CA ASP A 72 9.72 -8.38 4.58
C ASP A 72 9.61 -8.52 3.06
N VAL A 73 9.84 -7.42 2.33
CA VAL A 73 9.84 -7.39 0.86
C VAL A 73 11.02 -8.16 0.29
N ALA A 74 12.23 -7.99 0.84
CA ALA A 74 13.42 -8.71 0.39
C ALA A 74 13.27 -10.23 0.60
N GLU A 75 12.75 -10.66 1.76
CA GLU A 75 12.47 -12.07 2.04
C GLU A 75 11.45 -12.65 1.05
N PHE A 76 10.35 -11.92 0.81
CA PHE A 76 9.31 -12.32 -0.14
C PHE A 76 9.84 -12.43 -1.57
N ILE A 77 10.63 -11.45 -2.02
CA ILE A 77 11.24 -11.46 -3.35
C ILE A 77 12.21 -12.63 -3.48
N ASN A 78 13.07 -12.86 -2.49
CA ASN A 78 14.03 -13.96 -2.52
C ASN A 78 13.34 -15.32 -2.60
N PHE A 79 12.30 -15.54 -1.79
CA PHE A 79 11.50 -16.77 -1.79
C PHE A 79 10.92 -17.08 -3.18
N HIS A 80 10.33 -16.08 -3.85
CA HIS A 80 9.72 -16.27 -5.17
C HIS A 80 10.71 -16.29 -6.32
N ASN A 81 11.83 -15.56 -6.20
CA ASN A 81 12.90 -15.57 -7.19
C ASN A 81 13.55 -16.95 -7.28
N LEU A 82 13.80 -17.61 -6.13
CA LEU A 82 14.30 -19.00 -6.10
C LEU A 82 13.34 -19.99 -6.76
N ALA A 83 12.03 -19.73 -6.68
CA ALA A 83 11.00 -20.52 -7.35
C ALA A 83 10.74 -20.09 -8.81
N ASN A 84 11.52 -19.15 -9.35
CA ASN A 84 11.34 -18.54 -10.67
C ASN A 84 9.91 -18.04 -10.92
N ARG A 85 9.26 -17.51 -9.88
CA ARG A 85 7.90 -16.99 -9.94
C ARG A 85 7.93 -15.50 -10.24
N LYS A 86 7.04 -15.06 -11.14
CA LYS A 86 6.83 -13.63 -11.44
C LYS A 86 6.17 -12.92 -10.26
N ILE A 87 6.61 -11.69 -10.00
CA ILE A 87 6.10 -10.87 -8.90
C ILE A 87 5.45 -9.61 -9.48
N VAL A 88 4.27 -9.26 -8.98
CA VAL A 88 3.61 -7.99 -9.30
C VAL A 88 3.45 -7.14 -8.05
N LEU A 89 3.87 -5.88 -8.14
CA LEU A 89 3.47 -4.83 -7.20
C LEU A 89 2.14 -4.24 -7.65
N VAL A 90 1.08 -4.49 -6.89
CA VAL A 90 -0.21 -3.85 -7.08
C VAL A 90 -0.34 -2.72 -6.06
N THR A 91 -0.52 -1.48 -6.55
CA THR A 91 -0.86 -0.36 -5.66
C THR A 91 -2.36 -0.13 -5.63
N SER A 92 -2.98 0.05 -4.46
CA SER A 92 -4.43 0.18 -4.31
C SER A 92 -4.86 1.23 -3.29
N GLY A 93 -6.05 1.81 -3.47
CA GLY A 93 -6.61 2.81 -2.56
C GLY A 93 -6.10 4.24 -2.80
N GLY A 94 -6.55 5.17 -1.97
CA GLY A 94 -6.24 6.60 -2.03
C GLY A 94 -5.14 7.03 -1.08
N THR A 95 -4.30 7.99 -1.48
CA THR A 95 -3.36 8.65 -0.57
C THR A 95 -4.00 9.87 0.09
N THR A 96 -3.59 10.14 1.35
CA THR A 96 -3.95 11.37 2.04
C THR A 96 -2.81 12.39 2.05
N VAL A 97 -3.18 13.66 2.18
CA VAL A 97 -2.28 14.78 2.47
C VAL A 97 -2.72 15.41 3.78
N PRO A 98 -2.00 15.17 4.89
CA PRO A 98 -2.26 15.85 6.16
C PRO A 98 -2.15 17.37 6.01
N LEU A 99 -3.11 18.10 6.58
CA LEU A 99 -3.06 19.56 6.65
C LEU A 99 -2.41 20.06 7.93
N GLU A 100 -2.32 19.22 8.95
CA GLU A 100 -1.70 19.50 10.24
C GLU A 100 -0.86 18.30 10.71
N ASN A 101 0.17 18.55 11.53
CA ASN A 101 1.03 17.49 12.04
C ASN A 101 0.27 16.58 13.02
N ASN A 102 -0.41 17.19 13.99
CA ASN A 102 -1.47 16.53 14.73
C ASN A 102 -2.71 16.49 13.86
N THR A 103 -2.73 15.53 12.93
CA THR A 103 -3.68 15.49 11.83
C THR A 103 -5.11 15.40 12.35
N VAL A 104 -5.88 16.47 12.12
CA VAL A 104 -7.34 16.47 12.29
C VAL A 104 -8.02 16.51 10.92
N ARG A 105 -7.39 17.17 9.94
CA ARG A 105 -7.89 17.29 8.58
C ARG A 105 -6.84 16.80 7.59
N PHE A 106 -7.32 16.20 6.51
CA PHE A 106 -6.49 15.78 5.40
C PHE A 106 -7.28 15.92 4.09
N ILE A 107 -6.55 16.06 2.99
CA ILE A 107 -7.10 15.89 1.64
C ILE A 107 -6.97 14.42 1.30
N ASP A 108 -8.03 13.79 0.80
CA ASP A 108 -8.03 12.39 0.39
C ASP A 108 -8.35 12.27 -1.10
N ASN A 109 -7.63 11.39 -1.79
CA ASN A 109 -7.95 11.01 -3.15
C ASN A 109 -8.88 9.81 -3.13
N PHE A 110 -10.13 9.99 -3.55
CA PHE A 110 -11.14 8.93 -3.47
C PHE A 110 -10.75 7.66 -4.25
N SER A 111 -10.59 6.55 -3.53
CA SER A 111 -10.47 5.20 -4.09
C SER A 111 -10.77 4.16 -3.03
N ALA A 112 -11.87 3.42 -3.19
CA ALA A 112 -12.22 2.30 -2.31
C ALA A 112 -11.22 1.13 -2.37
N GLY A 113 -10.41 1.06 -3.43
CA GLY A 113 -9.44 -0.02 -3.65
C GLY A 113 -9.99 -1.22 -4.43
N THR A 114 -11.22 -1.17 -4.96
CA THR A 114 -11.86 -2.29 -5.67
C THR A 114 -10.99 -2.81 -6.82
N ARG A 115 -10.54 -1.91 -7.70
CA ARG A 115 -9.71 -2.27 -8.86
C ARG A 115 -8.44 -3.00 -8.43
N GLY A 116 -7.70 -2.46 -7.46
CA GLY A 116 -6.46 -3.07 -6.98
C GLY A 116 -6.73 -4.44 -6.34
N ALA A 117 -7.68 -4.51 -5.40
CA ALA A 117 -8.00 -5.74 -4.69
C ALA A 117 -8.48 -6.87 -5.63
N THR A 118 -9.35 -6.54 -6.59
CA THR A 118 -9.80 -7.48 -7.61
C THR A 118 -8.65 -7.90 -8.54
N SER A 119 -7.82 -6.96 -8.99
CA SER A 119 -6.69 -7.29 -9.88
C SER A 119 -5.68 -8.21 -9.19
N ALA A 120 -5.42 -8.01 -7.90
CA ALA A 120 -4.56 -8.88 -7.12
C ALA A 120 -5.08 -10.32 -7.04
N GLU A 121 -6.40 -10.53 -6.87
CA GLU A 121 -7.00 -11.88 -6.94
C GLU A 121 -6.74 -12.53 -8.32
N TYR A 122 -6.93 -11.79 -9.41
CA TYR A 122 -6.66 -12.30 -10.76
C TYR A 122 -5.18 -12.63 -10.99
N PHE A 123 -4.25 -11.81 -10.47
CA PHE A 123 -2.82 -12.12 -10.56
C PHE A 123 -2.45 -13.39 -9.80
N LEU A 124 -2.96 -13.56 -8.58
CA LEU A 124 -2.75 -14.77 -7.77
C LEU A 124 -3.29 -16.02 -8.49
N GLU A 125 -4.48 -15.92 -9.09
CA GLU A 125 -5.09 -17.02 -9.86
C GLU A 125 -4.31 -17.38 -11.13
N ASN A 126 -3.53 -16.43 -11.68
CA ASN A 126 -2.65 -16.65 -12.83
C ASN A 126 -1.20 -16.96 -12.42
N GLY A 127 -0.97 -17.36 -11.16
CA GLY A 127 0.31 -17.88 -10.69
C GLY A 127 1.35 -16.83 -10.30
N TYR A 128 1.00 -15.54 -10.28
CA TYR A 128 1.89 -14.48 -9.79
C TYR A 128 1.96 -14.48 -8.27
N ALA A 129 3.11 -14.08 -7.73
CA ALA A 129 3.18 -13.57 -6.37
C ALA A 129 2.86 -12.07 -6.38
N VAL A 130 2.15 -11.60 -5.35
CA VAL A 130 1.63 -10.22 -5.33
C VAL A 130 2.10 -9.50 -4.07
N ILE A 131 2.79 -8.37 -4.27
CA ILE A 131 3.01 -7.36 -3.23
C ILE A 131 1.89 -6.34 -3.36
N PHE A 132 1.12 -6.14 -2.30
CA PHE A 132 -0.08 -5.30 -2.30
C PHE A 132 0.11 -4.07 -1.42
N LEU A 133 0.64 -3.03 -2.06
CA LEU A 133 0.81 -1.72 -1.46
C LEU A 133 -0.54 -1.01 -1.44
N HIS A 134 -1.17 -0.88 -0.27
CA HIS A 134 -2.57 -0.48 -0.20
C HIS A 134 -2.85 0.57 0.88
N ARG A 135 -3.87 1.39 0.65
CA ARG A 135 -4.40 2.28 1.68
C ARG A 135 -4.90 1.46 2.86
N GLU A 136 -4.40 1.73 4.05
CA GLU A 136 -4.88 1.09 5.27
C GLU A 136 -6.40 1.26 5.41
N PHE A 137 -7.08 0.17 5.75
CA PHE A 137 -8.55 0.04 5.80
C PHE A 137 -9.29 0.16 4.46
N SER A 138 -8.58 0.19 3.33
CA SER A 138 -9.21 -0.01 2.01
C SER A 138 -9.48 -1.49 1.72
N LEU A 139 -10.16 -1.77 0.61
CA LEU A 139 -10.45 -3.14 0.17
C LEU A 139 -9.17 -3.96 0.00
N LEU A 140 -9.13 -5.14 0.64
CA LEU A 140 -8.07 -6.13 0.46
C LEU A 140 -8.57 -7.29 -0.42
N PRO A 141 -7.65 -7.99 -1.12
CA PRO A 141 -7.99 -9.22 -1.82
C PRO A 141 -8.69 -10.22 -0.89
N TYR A 142 -9.71 -10.88 -1.39
CA TYR A 142 -10.59 -11.81 -0.69
C TYR A 142 -11.49 -11.19 0.39
N SER A 143 -11.00 -10.25 1.20
CA SER A 143 -11.86 -9.58 2.20
C SER A 143 -12.88 -8.63 1.56
N ARG A 144 -12.55 -8.08 0.38
CA ARG A 144 -13.40 -7.15 -0.37
C ARG A 144 -14.81 -7.64 -0.65
N HIS A 145 -15.03 -8.95 -0.65
CA HIS A 145 -16.34 -9.57 -0.86
C HIS A 145 -17.29 -9.31 0.31
N TYR A 146 -16.78 -8.88 1.48
CA TYR A 146 -17.54 -8.72 2.72
C TYR A 146 -17.35 -7.36 3.41
N SER A 147 -16.24 -6.64 3.16
CA SER A 147 -15.88 -5.44 3.94
C SER A 147 -16.64 -4.14 3.58
N HIS A 148 -17.32 -4.08 2.43
CA HIS A 148 -18.05 -2.89 1.96
C HIS A 148 -19.44 -3.22 1.37
N THR A 149 -19.94 -4.43 1.64
CA THR A 149 -21.34 -4.73 1.40
C THR A 149 -22.20 -3.91 2.37
N THR A 150 -23.42 -3.56 1.99
CA THR A 150 -24.42 -3.03 2.94
C THR A 150 -24.65 -3.95 4.14
N ASN A 151 -24.27 -5.22 4.01
CA ASN A 151 -24.34 -6.24 5.03
C ASN A 151 -23.16 -6.11 6.00
N CYS A 152 -23.47 -6.13 7.29
CA CYS A 152 -22.52 -6.30 8.39
C CYS A 152 -21.90 -7.71 8.34
N PHE A 153 -20.71 -7.88 8.94
CA PHE A 153 -20.07 -9.20 9.08
C PHE A 153 -21.00 -10.26 9.69
N LEU A 154 -21.84 -9.86 10.66
CA LEU A 154 -22.76 -10.77 11.33
C LEU A 154 -23.93 -11.22 10.44
N ASP A 155 -24.24 -10.49 9.37
CA ASP A 155 -25.31 -10.86 8.42
C ASP A 155 -24.93 -12.07 7.56
N TYR A 156 -23.64 -12.44 7.55
CA TYR A 156 -23.15 -13.66 6.88
C TYR A 156 -23.25 -14.89 7.76
N MET A 157 -23.64 -14.74 9.03
CA MET A 157 -23.62 -15.80 10.02
C MET A 157 -25.03 -16.26 10.35
N ALA A 158 -25.18 -17.56 10.63
CA ALA A 158 -26.40 -18.19 11.10
C ALA A 158 -26.07 -19.12 12.28
N GLU A 159 -27.05 -19.37 13.15
CA GLU A 159 -26.93 -20.42 14.17
C GLU A 159 -27.06 -21.80 13.50
N SER A 160 -26.28 -22.77 13.99
CA SER A 160 -26.39 -24.17 13.58
C SER A 160 -27.79 -24.71 13.93
N SER A 161 -28.23 -25.79 13.26
CA SER A 161 -29.58 -26.34 13.47
C SER A 161 -29.87 -26.80 14.90
N ASP A 162 -28.83 -27.10 15.67
CA ASP A 162 -28.88 -27.49 17.08
C ASP A 162 -28.61 -26.30 18.05
N GLY A 163 -28.40 -25.09 17.54
CA GLY A 163 -28.08 -23.88 18.32
C GLY A 163 -26.72 -23.91 19.02
N SER A 164 -25.86 -24.88 18.72
CA SER A 164 -24.59 -25.09 19.43
C SER A 164 -23.42 -24.24 18.91
N LYS A 165 -23.49 -23.78 17.65
CA LYS A 165 -22.38 -23.12 16.94
C LYS A 165 -22.89 -22.04 16.01
N VAL A 166 -21.96 -21.17 15.61
CA VAL A 166 -22.14 -20.21 14.53
C VAL A 166 -21.61 -20.82 13.23
N GLU A 167 -22.41 -20.78 12.17
CA GLU A 167 -22.07 -21.23 10.83
C GLU A 167 -22.29 -20.08 9.83
N VAL A 168 -21.79 -20.23 8.61
CA VAL A 168 -22.09 -19.28 7.53
C VAL A 168 -23.51 -19.54 7.04
N ASP A 169 -24.30 -18.48 6.79
CA ASP A 169 -25.65 -18.61 6.24
C ASP A 169 -25.60 -19.37 4.91
N LYS A 170 -26.52 -20.32 4.73
CA LYS A 170 -26.64 -21.17 3.54
C LYS A 170 -26.62 -20.39 2.23
N LYS A 171 -27.11 -19.15 2.21
CA LYS A 171 -27.11 -18.25 1.05
C LYS A 171 -25.71 -17.84 0.60
N PHE A 172 -24.76 -17.72 1.53
CA PHE A 172 -23.38 -17.29 1.25
C PHE A 172 -22.38 -18.44 1.28
N GLN A 173 -22.80 -19.63 1.72
CA GLN A 173 -21.95 -20.80 1.94
C GLN A 173 -21.06 -21.16 0.74
N SER A 174 -21.62 -21.23 -0.48
CA SER A 174 -20.86 -21.61 -1.68
C SER A 174 -19.75 -20.61 -1.98
N ASP A 175 -20.10 -19.33 -1.97
CA ASP A 175 -19.24 -18.25 -2.41
C ASP A 175 -18.14 -18.01 -1.37
N MET A 176 -18.51 -18.01 -0.08
CA MET A 176 -17.55 -17.91 1.02
C MET A 176 -16.59 -19.08 1.06
N LEU A 177 -17.05 -20.30 0.80
CA LEU A 177 -16.17 -21.47 0.72
C LEU A 177 -15.16 -21.35 -0.42
N GLN A 178 -15.57 -20.86 -1.58
CA GLN A 178 -14.66 -20.64 -2.72
C GLN A 178 -13.62 -19.57 -2.39
N VAL A 179 -14.04 -18.42 -1.84
CA VAL A 179 -13.14 -17.33 -1.45
C VAL A 179 -12.16 -17.79 -0.36
N LEU A 180 -12.65 -18.53 0.64
CA LEU A 180 -11.82 -19.07 1.72
C LEU A 180 -10.75 -20.02 1.19
N ARG A 181 -11.10 -20.89 0.23
CA ARG A 181 -10.13 -21.81 -0.41
C ARG A 181 -9.03 -21.04 -1.14
N LYS A 182 -9.40 -20.01 -1.91
CA LYS A 182 -8.43 -19.15 -2.62
C LYS A 182 -7.53 -18.40 -1.65
N TYR A 183 -8.11 -17.80 -0.60
CA TYR A 183 -7.35 -17.10 0.45
C TYR A 183 -6.37 -18.03 1.17
N LYS A 184 -6.83 -19.22 1.60
CA LYS A 184 -5.97 -20.22 2.25
C LYS A 184 -4.84 -20.66 1.33
N HIS A 185 -5.14 -20.96 0.06
CA HIS A 185 -4.12 -21.32 -0.91
C HIS A 185 -3.06 -20.22 -1.06
N ALA A 186 -3.48 -18.95 -1.22
CA ALA A 186 -2.55 -17.82 -1.33
C ALA A 186 -1.68 -17.67 -0.09
N LYS A 187 -2.23 -17.89 1.10
CA LYS A 187 -1.50 -17.82 2.37
C LYS A 187 -0.54 -18.99 2.57
N ASP A 188 -1.01 -20.22 2.38
CA ASP A 188 -0.25 -21.45 2.58
C ASP A 188 0.93 -21.56 1.59
N GLN A 189 0.81 -20.94 0.42
CA GLN A 189 1.86 -20.88 -0.60
C GLN A 189 2.69 -19.58 -0.55
N ASN A 190 2.48 -18.74 0.48
CA ASN A 190 3.16 -17.45 0.65
C ASN A 190 3.10 -16.55 -0.60
N LEU A 191 1.95 -16.51 -1.30
CA LEU A 191 1.81 -15.83 -2.60
C LEU A 191 1.52 -14.33 -2.47
N PHE A 192 1.23 -13.82 -1.28
CA PHE A 192 0.71 -12.47 -1.12
C PHE A 192 1.29 -11.76 0.11
N LEU A 193 1.82 -10.55 -0.11
CA LEU A 193 2.36 -9.68 0.93
C LEU A 193 1.56 -8.39 1.01
N LEU A 194 1.01 -8.07 2.18
CA LEU A 194 0.29 -6.82 2.44
C LEU A 194 1.24 -5.74 2.92
N VAL A 195 1.26 -4.59 2.26
CA VAL A 195 2.04 -3.42 2.69
C VAL A 195 1.12 -2.21 2.81
N PRO A 196 0.79 -1.75 4.03
CA PRO A 196 -0.12 -0.62 4.20
C PRO A 196 0.59 0.73 3.94
N PHE A 197 -0.20 1.72 3.53
CA PHE A 197 0.15 3.15 3.55
C PHE A 197 -1.10 3.98 3.88
N THR A 198 -0.92 5.24 4.25
CA THR A 198 -2.02 6.20 4.37
C THR A 198 -1.72 7.48 3.63
N THR A 199 -0.58 8.12 3.92
CA THR A 199 -0.22 9.41 3.31
C THR A 199 0.50 9.24 1.98
N VAL A 200 0.48 10.28 1.14
CA VAL A 200 1.27 10.30 -0.10
C VAL A 200 2.77 10.13 0.18
N HIS A 201 3.25 10.70 1.29
CA HIS A 201 4.65 10.57 1.71
C HIS A 201 5.03 9.11 2.01
N GLN A 202 4.20 8.41 2.78
CA GLN A 202 4.41 6.98 3.06
C GLN A 202 4.36 6.15 1.76
N TYR A 203 3.38 6.42 0.89
CA TYR A 203 3.27 5.76 -0.41
C TYR A 203 4.55 5.92 -1.25
N LEU A 204 5.08 7.14 -1.36
CA LEU A 204 6.25 7.44 -2.19
C LEU A 204 7.53 6.74 -1.70
N PHE A 205 7.80 6.80 -0.39
CA PHE A 205 8.97 6.12 0.19
C PHE A 205 8.88 4.60 0.04
N THR A 206 7.70 4.03 0.31
CA THR A 206 7.48 2.59 0.19
C THR A 206 7.51 2.12 -1.26
N LEU A 207 6.92 2.88 -2.19
CA LEU A 207 6.99 2.57 -3.63
C LEU A 207 8.44 2.58 -4.13
N LYS A 208 9.22 3.61 -3.76
CA LYS A 208 10.64 3.70 -4.13
C LYS A 208 11.40 2.48 -3.63
N LEU A 209 11.23 2.12 -2.35
CA LEU A 209 11.90 0.97 -1.75
C LEU A 209 11.55 -0.32 -2.48
N ILE A 210 10.25 -0.62 -2.64
CA ILE A 210 9.83 -1.86 -3.31
C ILE A 210 10.31 -1.88 -4.76
N ALA A 211 10.31 -0.74 -5.44
CA ALA A 211 10.79 -0.66 -6.81
C ALA A 211 12.28 -1.02 -6.94
N GLN A 212 13.11 -0.49 -6.03
CA GLN A 212 14.54 -0.80 -6.00
C GLN A 212 14.79 -2.27 -5.66
N GLU A 213 14.04 -2.85 -4.72
CA GLU A 213 14.13 -4.27 -4.36
C GLU A 213 13.69 -5.18 -5.53
N LEU A 214 12.60 -4.84 -6.23
CA LEU A 214 12.11 -5.61 -7.39
C LEU A 214 13.03 -5.52 -8.62
N SER A 215 13.95 -4.56 -8.66
CA SER A 215 14.90 -4.43 -9.78
C SER A 215 15.75 -5.70 -9.98
N VAL A 216 15.99 -6.46 -8.91
CA VAL A 216 16.84 -7.67 -8.93
C VAL A 216 16.23 -8.82 -9.75
N ILE A 217 14.91 -8.85 -9.92
CA ILE A 217 14.21 -9.86 -10.72
C ILE A 217 13.90 -9.39 -12.15
N GLY A 218 14.27 -8.13 -12.48
CA GLY A 218 14.18 -7.55 -13.82
C GLY A 218 12.83 -7.76 -14.52
N PRO A 219 12.78 -8.47 -15.65
CA PRO A 219 11.56 -8.63 -16.46
C PRO A 219 10.48 -9.50 -15.79
N ASN A 220 10.81 -10.20 -14.71
CA ASN A 220 9.85 -10.96 -13.92
C ASN A 220 9.06 -10.08 -12.93
N ALA A 221 9.39 -8.79 -12.80
CA ALA A 221 8.63 -7.81 -12.05
C ALA A 221 7.60 -7.09 -12.93
N ILE A 222 6.39 -6.91 -12.38
CA ILE A 222 5.34 -6.05 -12.95
C ILE A 222 4.96 -4.98 -11.91
N PHE A 223 4.82 -3.74 -12.33
CA PHE A 223 4.23 -2.65 -11.55
C PHE A 223 2.83 -2.39 -12.08
N TYR A 224 1.81 -2.58 -11.25
CA TYR A 224 0.41 -2.33 -11.54
C TYR A 224 -0.10 -1.19 -10.66
N LEU A 225 0.04 0.04 -11.16
CA LEU A 225 -0.09 1.27 -10.39
C LEU A 225 -1.53 1.79 -10.36
N ALA A 226 -2.42 1.10 -9.64
CA ALA A 226 -3.85 1.43 -9.56
C ALA A 226 -4.25 2.35 -8.38
N ALA A 227 -3.29 2.87 -7.60
CA ALA A 227 -3.56 3.78 -6.48
C ALA A 227 -3.95 5.17 -6.98
N ALA A 228 -4.84 5.85 -6.24
CA ALA A 228 -5.18 7.23 -6.48
C ALA A 228 -4.21 8.12 -5.69
N VAL A 229 -3.10 8.48 -6.33
CA VAL A 229 -2.02 9.27 -5.73
C VAL A 229 -2.37 10.76 -5.83
N SER A 230 -2.16 11.49 -4.74
CA SER A 230 -2.37 12.93 -4.69
C SER A 230 -1.41 13.66 -5.63
N ASP A 231 -1.96 14.55 -6.48
CA ASP A 231 -1.16 15.38 -7.39
C ASP A 231 -0.46 16.54 -6.69
N PHE A 232 -0.91 16.87 -5.49
CA PHE A 232 -0.43 17.98 -4.67
C PHE A 232 -0.18 17.52 -3.23
N PHE A 233 0.74 18.18 -2.54
CA PHE A 233 1.05 17.93 -1.12
C PHE A 233 1.39 19.24 -0.40
N LEU A 234 1.36 19.22 0.94
CA LEU A 234 1.86 20.32 1.77
C LEU A 234 3.32 20.04 2.15
N PRO A 235 4.28 20.93 1.86
CA PRO A 235 5.67 20.75 2.28
C PRO A 235 5.78 20.69 3.81
N SER A 236 6.64 19.83 4.35
CA SER A 236 6.81 19.68 5.80
C SER A 236 7.22 20.99 6.51
N SER A 237 7.85 21.93 5.81
CA SER A 237 8.19 23.26 6.33
C SER A 237 6.98 24.17 6.58
N ARG A 238 5.82 23.84 6.00
CA ARG A 238 4.58 24.64 6.08
C ARG A 238 3.42 23.95 6.79
N ILE A 239 3.58 22.70 7.23
CA ILE A 239 2.52 21.99 7.97
C ILE A 239 2.40 22.60 9.38
N PRO A 240 1.25 23.20 9.73
CA PRO A 240 1.01 23.67 11.10
C PRO A 240 0.98 22.49 12.08
N GLU A 241 1.49 22.70 13.28
CA GLU A 241 1.57 21.64 14.30
C GLU A 241 0.19 21.24 14.83
N HIS A 242 -0.72 22.20 14.98
CA HIS A 242 -2.04 22.03 15.57
C HIS A 242 -3.17 22.41 14.61
N LYS A 243 -4.37 21.93 14.93
CA LYS A 243 -5.62 22.18 14.20
C LYS A 243 -5.73 23.66 13.78
N ILE A 244 -5.93 23.89 12.48
CA ILE A 244 -6.20 25.23 11.96
C ILE A 244 -7.51 25.75 12.59
N GLN A 245 -7.43 26.87 13.29
CA GLN A 245 -8.54 27.48 14.01
C GLN A 245 -9.39 28.33 13.07
N SER A 246 -10.72 28.22 13.19
CA SER A 246 -11.65 29.15 12.54
C SER A 246 -11.60 30.48 13.27
N ARG A 247 -11.02 31.52 12.67
CA ARG A 247 -11.18 32.89 13.18
C ARG A 247 -12.62 33.34 12.88
N GLU A 248 -13.34 33.85 13.88
CA GLU A 248 -14.70 34.38 13.69
C GLU A 248 -14.71 35.65 12.82
N ALA A 249 -15.81 35.82 12.08
CA ALA A 249 -16.15 36.85 11.10
C ALA A 249 -15.46 36.74 9.71
N GLY A 250 -16.07 35.97 8.81
CA GLY A 250 -15.87 36.07 7.35
C GLY A 250 -14.57 35.48 6.75
N GLY A 251 -13.76 34.78 7.56
CA GLY A 251 -12.45 34.27 7.16
C GLY A 251 -12.52 33.09 6.19
N LYS A 252 -11.99 33.27 4.97
CA LYS A 252 -11.73 32.17 4.03
C LYS A 252 -10.55 31.33 4.53
N LEU A 253 -10.65 30.00 4.43
CA LEU A 253 -9.50 29.10 4.56
C LEU A 253 -8.81 28.98 3.20
N VAL A 254 -7.56 29.42 3.12
CA VAL A 254 -6.71 29.25 1.92
C VAL A 254 -5.67 28.18 2.25
N VAL A 255 -5.57 27.16 1.40
CA VAL A 255 -4.60 26.08 1.52
C VAL A 255 -3.72 26.09 0.28
N ASP A 256 -2.45 26.46 0.45
CA ASP A 256 -1.47 26.50 -0.62
C ASP A 256 -0.72 25.17 -0.69
N LEU A 257 -0.95 24.43 -1.77
CA LEU A 257 -0.35 23.12 -2.02
C LEU A 257 0.71 23.20 -3.11
N GLU A 258 1.72 22.33 -3.02
CA GLU A 258 2.77 22.18 -4.04
C GLU A 258 2.55 20.91 -4.84
N PRO A 259 2.89 20.89 -6.15
CA PRO A 259 2.72 19.70 -6.97
C PRO A 259 3.66 18.59 -6.52
N VAL A 260 3.15 17.36 -6.43
CA VAL A 260 3.97 16.17 -6.15
C VAL A 260 4.93 15.95 -7.34
N PRO A 261 6.24 15.72 -7.08
CA PRO A 261 7.20 15.41 -8.13
C PRO A 261 6.78 14.20 -8.97
N LYS A 262 7.23 14.11 -10.22
CA LYS A 262 6.70 13.14 -11.19
C LYS A 262 7.48 11.82 -11.15
N PHE A 263 7.37 11.12 -10.02
CA PHE A 263 8.13 9.91 -9.69
C PHE A 263 7.95 8.72 -10.64
N LEU A 264 6.88 8.67 -11.46
CA LEU A 264 6.76 7.61 -12.48
C LEU A 264 7.92 7.63 -13.49
N SER A 265 8.47 8.81 -13.80
CA SER A 265 9.66 8.91 -14.66
C SER A 265 10.86 8.19 -14.02
N ARG A 266 11.10 8.40 -12.71
CA ARG A 266 12.16 7.71 -11.95
C ARG A 266 11.95 6.22 -11.84
N LEU A 267 10.70 5.78 -11.72
CA LEU A 267 10.38 4.37 -11.67
C LEU A 267 10.89 3.65 -12.93
N VAL A 268 10.63 4.26 -14.10
CA VAL A 268 11.03 3.75 -15.42
C VAL A 268 12.54 3.94 -15.66
N ASP A 269 13.09 5.11 -15.36
CA ASP A 269 14.46 5.44 -15.76
C ASP A 269 15.53 4.93 -14.79
N SER A 270 15.17 4.69 -13.52
CA SER A 270 16.17 4.46 -12.45
C SER A 270 15.82 3.31 -11.51
N TRP A 271 14.60 3.24 -10.99
CA TRP A 271 14.31 2.30 -9.89
C TRP A 271 14.07 0.88 -10.38
N ALA A 272 13.36 0.70 -11.50
CA ALA A 272 13.05 -0.62 -12.06
C ALA A 272 13.01 -0.60 -13.61
N PRO A 273 14.13 -0.31 -14.28
CA PRO A 273 14.13 -0.01 -15.72
C PRO A 273 13.79 -1.20 -16.63
N VAL A 274 13.93 -2.43 -16.14
CA VAL A 274 13.67 -3.66 -16.92
C VAL A 274 12.28 -4.23 -16.63
N ALA A 275 11.60 -3.72 -15.61
CA ALA A 275 10.28 -4.22 -15.22
C ALA A 275 9.18 -3.70 -16.16
N MET A 276 8.09 -4.45 -16.26
CA MET A 276 6.89 -3.96 -16.94
C MET A 276 6.12 -3.00 -16.03
N ILE A 277 5.86 -1.79 -16.49
CA ILE A 277 5.16 -0.75 -15.75
C ILE A 277 3.82 -0.45 -16.42
N VAL A 278 2.74 -0.69 -15.67
CA VAL A 278 1.36 -0.44 -16.04
C VAL A 278 0.80 0.65 -15.14
N SER A 279 0.34 1.75 -15.74
CA SER A 279 -0.29 2.85 -14.99
C SER A 279 -1.77 2.99 -15.31
N PHE A 280 -2.48 3.70 -14.44
CA PHE A 280 -3.89 4.02 -14.62
C PHE A 280 -4.07 5.50 -14.84
N LYS A 281 -4.97 5.85 -15.78
CA LYS A 281 -5.40 7.24 -15.96
C LYS A 281 -6.91 7.33 -15.82
N LEU A 282 -7.35 8.04 -14.78
CA LEU A 282 -8.75 8.36 -14.53
C LEU A 282 -9.01 9.80 -14.98
N GLU A 283 -10.04 9.99 -15.80
CA GLU A 283 -10.59 11.29 -16.17
C GLU A 283 -12.12 11.17 -16.14
N THR A 284 -12.80 12.27 -15.82
CA THR A 284 -14.27 12.35 -15.87
C THR A 284 -14.78 12.80 -17.24
N ASP A 285 -13.91 13.41 -18.05
CA ASP A 285 -14.21 13.84 -19.41
C ASP A 285 -13.62 12.84 -20.43
N ASN A 286 -14.52 12.09 -21.08
CA ASN A 286 -14.17 11.09 -22.07
C ASN A 286 -13.44 11.69 -23.30
N SER A 287 -13.65 12.98 -23.60
CA SER A 287 -13.04 13.63 -24.76
C SER A 287 -11.52 13.82 -24.62
N ILE A 288 -11.03 13.91 -23.38
CA ILE A 288 -9.61 14.11 -23.09
C ILE A 288 -8.90 12.82 -22.63
N LEU A 289 -9.66 11.77 -22.26
CA LEU A 289 -9.12 10.55 -21.63
C LEU A 289 -8.02 9.88 -22.46
N ILE A 290 -8.28 9.63 -23.75
CA ILE A 290 -7.31 8.98 -24.65
C ILE A 290 -6.06 9.86 -24.83
N LYS A 291 -6.25 11.17 -25.02
CA LYS A 291 -5.14 12.12 -25.16
C LYS A 291 -4.27 12.13 -23.90
N LYS A 292 -4.88 12.17 -22.71
CA LYS A 292 -4.17 12.12 -21.42
C LYS A 292 -3.38 10.81 -21.23
N ALA A 293 -3.92 9.68 -21.69
CA ALA A 293 -3.22 8.40 -21.67
C ALA A 293 -2.01 8.39 -22.62
N GLN A 294 -2.17 8.90 -23.85
CA GLN A 294 -1.07 9.04 -24.79
C GLN A 294 0.03 9.99 -24.29
N ASP A 295 -0.36 11.11 -23.67
CA ASP A 295 0.56 12.06 -23.06
C ASP A 295 1.34 11.40 -21.92
N ALA A 296 0.70 10.55 -21.11
CA ALA A 296 1.38 9.79 -20.05
C ALA A 296 2.39 8.76 -20.61
N LEU A 297 2.06 8.05 -21.69
CA LEU A 297 2.98 7.14 -22.36
C LEU A 297 4.21 7.89 -22.89
N LYS A 298 4.00 9.01 -23.60
CA LYS A 298 5.10 9.84 -24.12
C LYS A 298 5.97 10.45 -23.02
N ARG A 299 5.34 10.86 -21.91
CA ARG A 299 6.03 11.56 -20.82
C ARG A 299 6.87 10.63 -19.96
N TYR A 300 6.36 9.43 -19.67
CA TYR A 300 7.00 8.51 -18.72
C TYR A 300 7.67 7.32 -19.40
N ASN A 301 7.44 7.09 -20.70
CA ASN A 301 8.03 6.00 -21.48
C ASN A 301 7.82 4.59 -20.88
N HIS A 302 6.69 4.38 -20.19
CA HIS A 302 6.28 3.08 -19.65
C HIS A 302 5.40 2.32 -20.66
N GLN A 303 5.17 1.03 -20.40
CA GLN A 303 4.70 0.10 -21.43
C GLN A 303 3.19 0.13 -21.67
N LEU A 304 2.38 0.44 -20.64
CA LEU A 304 0.92 0.41 -20.76
C LEU A 304 0.22 1.43 -19.85
N VAL A 305 -0.78 2.13 -20.41
CA VAL A 305 -1.76 2.91 -19.63
C VAL A 305 -3.13 2.26 -19.77
N ILE A 306 -3.78 1.96 -18.65
CA ILE A 306 -5.16 1.50 -18.60
C ILE A 306 -6.07 2.67 -18.27
N VAL A 307 -7.12 2.85 -19.08
CA VAL A 307 -8.15 3.87 -18.89
C VAL A 307 -9.50 3.21 -18.63
N PRO A 308 -10.16 3.48 -17.48
CA PRO A 308 -11.54 3.07 -17.29
C PRO A 308 -12.44 4.01 -18.10
N TYR A 309 -13.19 3.44 -19.04
CA TYR A 309 -14.16 4.17 -19.84
C TYR A 309 -15.53 4.09 -19.16
N HIS A 310 -16.18 5.22 -18.94
CA HIS A 310 -17.59 5.25 -18.57
C HIS A 310 -18.42 5.44 -19.83
N SER A 311 -19.04 4.35 -20.28
CA SER A 311 -20.03 4.31 -21.36
C SER A 311 -21.40 4.77 -20.87
#